data_AF-A0A7J9WFT1-F1
#
_entry.id   AF-A0A7J9WFT1-F1
#
_cell.length_a   1.000
_cell.length_b   1.000
_cell.length_c   1.000
_cell.angle_alpha   90.00
_cell.angle_beta   90.00
_cell.angle_gamma   90.00
#
_symmetry.space_group_name_H-M   'P 1'
#
loop_
_entity.id
_entity.type
_entity.pdbx_description
1 polymer ?
#
loop_
_entity_poly.entity_id
_entity_poly.type
_entity_poly.pdbx_seq_one_letter_code
_entity_poly.pdbx_strand_id
1 'polypeptide(L)'
;MTNTFAQPVQEVPRDRWGRPLVRDLDTGKLIPYRRATTFIDVLEDKFALNLWSQRMVATGLASRPDLLMKAAAAGGDKKELNQVVEAAREAGGASQAATTGSALHSLTEQLDRGQEPLIPPSAQLDIDAYTAATKHMTMRDIEVFVVDDQRKVGGTFDRVVELDDVAYVADLKTGKIDYGQSKIAMQLAVYAGSHRYDPATGERSPLDVNQDRGLVIHLPAGAGECTLHWAALDQGREGLAIAEQVWAWRSRQGLLEATPPGPDLFGLIDIAGDRESLKALWLAHQDVWTDLHTAAVKRRLAALQTAPPAPAA
;
A
#
# COMPACT_ATOMS: atom_id res chain seq x y z
N MET A 1 9.72 4.51 -39.51
CA MET A 1 8.49 5.30 -39.33
C MET A 1 8.60 5.96 -37.98
N THR A 2 8.45 7.28 -37.88
CA THR A 2 8.47 7.97 -36.58
C THR A 2 7.16 7.66 -35.86
N ASN A 3 7.21 6.81 -34.83
CA ASN A 3 6.06 6.59 -33.95
C ASN A 3 5.72 7.92 -33.29
N THR A 4 4.58 8.48 -33.67
CA THR A 4 4.08 9.72 -33.08
C THR A 4 3.35 9.35 -31.80
N PHE A 5 4.06 9.40 -30.68
CA PHE A 5 3.43 9.26 -29.37
C PHE A 5 2.57 10.51 -29.10
N ALA A 6 1.34 10.31 -28.61
CA ALA A 6 0.44 11.41 -28.31
C ALA A 6 1.06 12.38 -27.28
N GLN A 7 0.81 13.68 -27.49
CA GLN A 7 1.13 14.80 -26.58
C GLN A 7 0.57 14.56 -25.17
N PRO A 8 1.12 15.20 -24.11
CA PRO A 8 0.83 14.83 -22.72
C PRO A 8 -0.67 14.88 -22.44
N VAL A 9 -1.23 13.70 -22.17
CA VAL A 9 -2.58 13.52 -21.67
C VAL A 9 -2.69 14.28 -20.34
N GLN A 10 -3.80 14.99 -20.13
CA GLN A 10 -4.09 15.68 -18.88
C GLN A 10 -3.78 14.77 -17.68
N GLU A 11 -3.11 15.27 -16.63
CA GLU A 11 -2.73 14.41 -15.51
C GLU A 11 -3.99 13.91 -14.77
N VAL A 12 -4.00 12.62 -14.41
CA VAL A 12 -5.11 12.01 -13.67
C VAL A 12 -5.18 12.65 -12.26
N PRO A 13 -6.32 13.26 -11.88
CA PRO A 13 -6.45 13.89 -10.57
C PRO A 13 -6.27 12.87 -9.46
N ARG A 14 -5.76 13.32 -8.30
CA ARG A 14 -5.49 12.45 -7.15
C ARG A 14 -6.14 12.97 -5.88
N ASP A 15 -6.47 12.06 -4.98
CA ASP A 15 -6.95 12.43 -3.64
C ASP A 15 -5.78 12.77 -2.69
N ARG A 16 -6.11 13.16 -1.45
CA ARG A 16 -5.11 13.51 -0.42
C ARG A 16 -4.17 12.37 -0.01
N TRP A 17 -4.44 11.13 -0.43
CA TRP A 17 -3.60 9.96 -0.20
C TRP A 17 -2.87 9.50 -1.47
N GLY A 18 -2.94 10.29 -2.55
CA GLY A 18 -2.28 10.01 -3.83
C GLY A 18 -2.97 8.95 -4.69
N ARG A 19 -4.20 8.53 -4.35
CA ARG A 19 -4.98 7.59 -5.15
C ARG A 19 -5.53 8.30 -6.40
N PRO A 20 -5.45 7.70 -7.60
CA PRO A 20 -6.08 8.25 -8.78
C PRO A 20 -7.59 8.36 -8.59
N LEU A 21 -8.15 9.48 -9.03
CA LEU A 21 -9.58 9.74 -9.07
C LEU A 21 -10.09 9.44 -10.48
N VAL A 22 -10.94 8.44 -10.59
CA VAL A 22 -11.48 7.93 -11.86
C VAL A 22 -12.97 8.25 -11.94
N ARG A 23 -13.45 8.65 -13.11
CA ARG A 23 -14.87 8.93 -13.34
C ARG A 23 -15.65 7.62 -13.31
N ASP A 24 -16.49 7.44 -12.31
CA ASP A 24 -17.39 6.31 -12.16
C ASP A 24 -18.38 6.23 -13.33
N LEU A 25 -18.59 5.03 -13.89
CA LEU A 25 -19.44 4.83 -15.07
C LEU A 25 -20.92 5.06 -14.77
N ASP A 26 -21.36 4.73 -13.54
CA ASP A 26 -22.77 4.81 -13.16
C ASP A 26 -23.17 6.22 -12.74
N THR A 27 -22.33 6.87 -11.94
CA THR A 27 -22.64 8.15 -11.30
C THR A 27 -21.99 9.35 -11.98
N GLY A 28 -21.00 9.14 -12.84
CA GLY A 28 -20.20 10.20 -13.46
C GLY A 28 -19.30 10.98 -12.48
N LYS A 29 -19.29 10.59 -11.20
CA LYS A 29 -18.49 11.23 -10.15
C LYS A 29 -17.08 10.68 -10.13
N LEU A 30 -16.12 11.52 -9.73
CA LEU A 30 -14.76 11.06 -9.47
C LEU A 30 -14.72 10.26 -8.17
N ILE A 31 -14.27 9.01 -8.26
CA ILE A 31 -14.10 8.11 -7.12
C ILE A 31 -12.65 7.60 -7.04
N PRO A 32 -12.13 7.34 -5.83
CA PRO A 32 -10.73 6.91 -5.68
C PRO A 32 -10.55 5.45 -6.09
N TYR A 33 -9.62 5.22 -7.01
CA TYR A 33 -9.13 3.88 -7.37
C TYR A 33 -7.84 3.60 -6.61
N ARG A 34 -7.60 2.34 -6.23
CA ARG A 34 -6.32 1.96 -5.62
C ARG A 34 -5.23 1.99 -6.68
N ARG A 35 -4.01 2.42 -6.31
CA ARG A 35 -2.85 2.27 -7.19
C ARG A 35 -2.58 0.79 -7.44
N ALA A 36 -2.26 0.39 -8.67
CA ALA A 36 -1.92 -0.99 -9.02
C ALA A 36 -0.88 -1.60 -8.07
N THR A 37 0.22 -0.87 -7.83
CA THR A 37 1.26 -1.28 -6.87
C THR A 37 0.72 -1.48 -5.45
N THR A 38 -0.12 -0.57 -4.96
CA THR A 38 -0.72 -0.71 -3.62
C THR A 38 -1.67 -1.90 -3.55
N PHE A 39 -2.39 -2.20 -4.64
CA PHE A 39 -3.30 -3.32 -4.69
C PHE A 39 -2.57 -4.67 -4.60
N ILE A 40 -1.50 -4.84 -5.38
CA ILE A 40 -0.72 -6.08 -5.44
C ILE A 40 0.21 -6.25 -4.22
N ASP A 41 0.72 -5.15 -3.66
CA ASP A 41 1.57 -5.13 -2.44
C ASP A 41 0.89 -5.73 -1.21
N VAL A 42 -0.44 -5.98 -1.26
CA VAL A 42 -1.19 -6.56 -0.15
C VAL A 42 -0.70 -7.97 0.22
N LEU A 43 -0.08 -8.68 -0.74
CA LEU A 43 0.46 -10.02 -0.58
C LEU A 43 1.95 -10.03 -0.17
N GLU A 44 2.62 -8.88 -0.19
CA GLU A 44 4.04 -8.82 0.14
C GLU A 44 4.29 -8.89 1.64
N ASP A 45 5.23 -9.74 2.04
CA ASP A 45 5.89 -9.63 3.33
C ASP A 45 6.99 -8.57 3.26
N LYS A 46 6.75 -7.44 3.94
CA LYS A 46 7.68 -6.30 3.98
C LYS A 46 8.70 -6.38 5.12
N PHE A 47 8.73 -7.48 5.89
CA PHE A 47 9.60 -7.60 7.07
C PHE A 47 11.08 -7.38 6.74
N ALA A 48 11.62 -8.08 5.75
CA ALA A 48 13.02 -7.96 5.37
C ALA A 48 13.37 -6.55 4.84
N LEU A 49 12.48 -5.96 4.06
CA LEU A 49 12.62 -4.59 3.54
C LEU A 49 12.60 -3.56 4.67
N ASN A 50 11.71 -3.74 5.66
CA ASN A 50 11.64 -2.88 6.84
C ASN A 50 12.91 -2.97 7.68
N LEU A 51 13.44 -4.18 7.93
CA LEU A 51 14.71 -4.37 8.63
C LEU A 51 15.88 -3.76 7.86
N TRP A 52 15.89 -3.85 6.53
CA TRP A 52 16.89 -3.17 5.72
C TRP A 52 16.78 -1.65 5.85
N SER A 53 15.57 -1.09 5.76
CA SER A 53 15.34 0.35 5.94
C SER A 53 15.79 0.85 7.31
N GLN A 54 15.51 0.09 8.38
CA GLN A 54 15.97 0.41 9.73
C GLN A 54 17.51 0.37 9.84
N ARG A 55 18.17 -0.59 9.17
CA ARG A 55 19.63 -0.64 9.08
C ARG A 55 20.20 0.59 8.37
N MET A 56 19.58 1.05 7.28
CA MET A 56 20.00 2.28 6.59
C MET A 56 19.88 3.52 7.48
N VAL A 57 18.80 3.63 8.27
CA VAL A 57 18.65 4.71 9.26
C VAL A 57 19.75 4.65 10.31
N ALA A 58 20.03 3.46 10.88
CA ALA A 58 21.09 3.29 11.86
C ALA A 58 22.48 3.66 11.28
N THR A 59 22.77 3.21 10.06
CA THR A 59 24.00 3.57 9.34
C THR A 59 24.11 5.07 9.07
N GLY A 60 23.02 5.71 8.62
CA GLY A 60 23.02 7.14 8.34
C GLY A 60 23.14 8.02 9.58
N LEU A 61 22.52 7.62 10.70
CA LEU A 61 22.71 8.30 11.98
C LEU A 61 24.16 8.17 12.48
N ALA A 62 24.78 7.01 12.29
CA ALA A 62 26.18 6.81 12.64
C ALA A 62 27.13 7.68 11.80
N SER A 63 26.79 7.96 10.54
CA SER A 63 27.59 8.81 9.65
C SER A 63 27.26 10.32 9.74
N ARG A 64 26.17 10.70 10.41
CA ARG A 64 25.68 12.09 10.51
C ARG A 64 25.43 12.52 11.97
N PRO A 65 26.48 12.96 12.69
CA PRO A 65 26.34 13.43 14.07
C PRO A 65 25.34 14.58 14.26
N ASP A 66 25.15 15.41 13.24
CA ASP A 66 24.14 16.49 13.24
C ASP A 66 22.70 15.95 13.28
N LEU A 67 22.42 14.82 12.63
CA LEU A 67 21.11 14.17 12.68
C LEU A 67 20.84 13.54 14.05
N LEU A 68 21.87 13.01 14.74
CA LEU A 68 21.75 12.55 16.12
C LEU A 68 21.40 13.70 17.08
N MET A 69 22.05 14.86 16.91
CA MET A 69 21.74 16.05 17.70
C MET A 69 20.31 16.53 17.44
N LYS A 70 19.87 16.53 16.17
CA LYS A 70 18.49 16.88 15.80
C LYS A 70 17.48 15.89 16.38
N ALA A 71 17.78 14.59 16.38
CA ALA A 71 16.94 13.57 17.01
C ALA A 71 16.76 13.81 18.52
N ALA A 72 17.86 14.16 19.20
CA ALA A 72 17.83 14.48 20.63
C ALA A 72 17.03 15.75 20.91
N ALA A 73 17.20 16.80 20.08
CA ALA A 73 16.48 18.06 20.20
C ALA A 73 14.96 17.91 19.94
N ALA A 74 14.56 16.97 19.08
CA ALA A 74 13.15 16.73 18.76
C ALA A 74 12.31 16.29 19.97
N GLY A 75 12.92 15.76 21.05
CA GLY A 75 12.23 15.50 22.31
C GLY A 75 11.03 14.55 22.22
N GLY A 76 10.97 13.70 21.18
CA GLY A 76 9.82 12.82 20.92
C GLY A 76 8.78 13.38 19.95
N ASP A 77 8.98 14.59 19.38
CA ASP A 77 8.13 15.11 18.31
C ASP A 77 8.18 14.17 17.10
N LYS A 78 7.04 13.58 16.78
CA LYS A 78 6.92 12.56 15.72
C LYS A 78 7.25 13.12 14.35
N LYS A 79 6.88 14.37 14.07
CA LYS A 79 7.09 14.99 12.76
C LYS A 79 8.56 15.27 12.53
N GLU A 80 9.25 15.82 13.53
CA GLU A 80 10.68 16.09 13.45
C GLU A 80 11.50 14.80 13.41
N LEU A 81 11.13 13.79 14.21
CA LEU A 81 11.77 12.48 14.16
C LEU A 81 11.60 11.81 12.79
N ASN A 82 10.41 11.91 12.17
CA ASN A 82 10.22 11.41 10.81
C ASN A 82 11.16 12.09 9.81
N GLN A 83 11.39 13.41 9.92
CA GLN A 83 12.35 14.11 9.06
C GLN A 83 13.79 13.63 9.29
N VAL A 84 14.18 13.40 10.54
CA VAL A 84 15.50 12.86 10.88
C VAL A 84 15.67 11.45 10.31
N VAL A 85 14.65 10.60 10.47
CA VAL A 85 14.65 9.23 9.94
C VAL A 85 14.81 9.23 8.42
N GLU A 86 14.06 10.05 7.68
CA GLU A 86 14.22 10.12 6.22
C GLU A 86 15.61 10.63 5.81
N ALA A 87 16.13 11.68 6.47
CA ALA A 87 17.47 12.20 6.18
C ALA A 87 18.57 11.17 6.50
N ALA A 88 18.42 10.41 7.58
CA ALA A 88 19.35 9.34 7.94
C ALA A 88 19.24 8.17 6.95
N ARG A 89 18.02 7.78 6.56
CA ARG A 89 17.79 6.74 5.57
C ARG A 89 18.46 7.08 4.24
N GLU A 90 18.36 8.33 3.80
CA GLU A 90 19.05 8.88 2.62
C GLU A 90 20.58 8.79 2.78
N ALA A 91 21.12 9.28 3.90
CA ALA A 91 22.55 9.21 4.20
C ALA A 91 23.10 7.78 4.30
N GLY A 92 22.24 6.82 4.68
CA GLY A 92 22.53 5.40 4.67
C GLY A 92 22.55 4.77 3.26
N GLY A 93 22.19 5.51 2.22
CA GLY A 93 22.22 5.07 0.83
C GLY A 93 20.94 4.37 0.35
N ALA A 94 19.83 4.48 1.09
CA ALA A 94 18.59 3.77 0.75
C ALA A 94 17.97 4.22 -0.59
N SER A 95 18.27 5.43 -1.06
CA SER A 95 17.72 5.99 -2.30
C SER A 95 18.59 5.73 -3.53
N GLN A 96 19.88 5.42 -3.38
CA GLN A 96 20.83 5.44 -4.50
C GLN A 96 20.40 4.52 -5.64
N ALA A 97 20.08 3.26 -5.33
CA ALA A 97 19.62 2.30 -6.32
C ALA A 97 18.30 2.72 -6.98
N ALA A 98 17.37 3.30 -6.22
CA ALA A 98 16.10 3.79 -6.74
C ALA A 98 16.30 5.00 -7.66
N THR A 99 17.17 5.94 -7.29
CA THR A 99 17.51 7.12 -8.09
C THR A 99 18.14 6.72 -9.42
N THR A 100 19.13 5.82 -9.40
CA THR A 100 19.74 5.31 -10.63
C THR A 100 18.74 4.55 -11.49
N GLY A 101 17.92 3.69 -10.87
CA GLY A 101 16.89 2.93 -11.57
C GLY A 101 15.86 3.83 -12.27
N SER A 102 15.36 4.87 -11.59
CA SER A 102 14.44 5.84 -12.18
C SER A 102 15.09 6.65 -13.32
N ALA A 103 16.35 7.03 -13.17
CA ALA A 103 17.07 7.74 -14.22
C ALA A 103 17.24 6.89 -15.49
N LEU A 104 17.61 5.61 -15.34
CA LEU A 104 17.67 4.67 -16.46
C LEU A 104 16.32 4.50 -17.14
N HIS A 105 15.25 4.40 -16.35
CA HIS A 105 13.88 4.31 -16.88
C HIS A 105 13.54 5.52 -17.75
N SER A 106 13.75 6.75 -17.24
CA SER A 106 13.54 7.97 -18.01
C SER A 106 14.42 8.09 -19.25
N LEU A 107 15.67 7.60 -19.22
CA LEU A 107 16.55 7.61 -20.40
C LEU A 107 16.01 6.66 -21.48
N THR A 108 15.62 5.45 -21.10
CA THR A 108 15.05 4.47 -22.04
C THR A 108 13.73 4.96 -22.65
N GLU A 109 12.86 5.60 -21.85
CA GLU A 109 11.63 6.22 -22.36
C GLU A 109 11.93 7.29 -23.42
N GLN A 110 12.88 8.18 -23.16
CA GLN A 110 13.25 9.24 -24.12
C GLN A 110 13.73 8.62 -25.45
N LEU A 111 14.56 7.58 -25.38
CA LEU A 111 15.02 6.85 -26.56
C LEU A 111 13.88 6.18 -27.33
N ASP A 112 12.96 5.51 -26.61
CA ASP A 112 11.80 4.87 -27.21
C ASP A 112 10.87 5.87 -27.90
N ARG A 113 10.83 7.11 -27.40
CA ARG A 113 10.13 8.25 -28.02
C ARG A 113 10.87 8.84 -29.23
N GLY A 114 12.03 8.28 -29.60
CA GLY A 114 12.88 8.77 -30.68
C GLY A 114 13.62 10.06 -30.34
N GLN A 115 13.76 10.38 -29.05
CA GLN A 115 14.53 11.53 -28.59
C GLN A 115 16.02 11.17 -28.48
N GLU A 116 16.87 12.19 -28.41
CA GLU A 116 18.32 12.06 -28.24
C GLU A 116 18.73 12.58 -26.86
N PRO A 117 18.48 11.82 -25.77
CA PRO A 117 18.85 12.26 -24.43
C PRO A 117 20.37 12.28 -24.26
N LEU A 118 20.86 13.17 -23.40
CA LEU A 118 22.26 13.15 -22.96
C LEU A 118 22.49 11.92 -22.06
N ILE A 119 23.19 10.91 -22.59
CA ILE A 119 23.52 9.70 -21.85
C ILE A 119 24.80 9.93 -21.04
N PRO A 120 24.78 9.85 -19.70
CA PRO A 120 26.00 9.94 -18.90
C PRO A 120 26.89 8.72 -19.12
N PRO A 121 28.23 8.84 -19.03
CA PRO A 121 29.15 7.72 -19.26
C PRO A 121 28.86 6.48 -18.39
N SER A 122 28.38 6.69 -17.16
CA SER A 122 28.02 5.60 -16.24
C SER A 122 26.81 4.79 -16.67
N ALA A 123 25.97 5.31 -17.56
CA ALA A 123 24.77 4.63 -18.07
C ALA A 123 24.94 4.11 -19.52
N GLN A 124 26.06 4.43 -20.19
CA GLN A 124 26.23 4.13 -21.61
C GLN A 124 26.09 2.62 -21.91
N LEU A 125 26.76 1.77 -21.13
CA LEU A 125 26.68 0.31 -21.32
C LEU A 125 25.27 -0.23 -21.10
N ASP A 126 24.52 0.31 -20.13
CA ASP A 126 23.14 -0.10 -19.89
C ASP A 126 22.23 0.30 -21.06
N ILE A 127 22.39 1.53 -21.57
CA ILE A 127 21.62 2.02 -22.71
C ILE A 127 21.94 1.25 -24.00
N ASP A 128 23.21 0.92 -24.24
CA ASP A 128 23.63 0.12 -25.38
C ASP A 128 23.01 -1.29 -25.30
N ALA A 129 23.04 -1.91 -24.12
CA ALA A 129 22.43 -3.21 -23.87
C ALA A 129 20.91 -3.18 -24.05
N TYR A 130 20.23 -2.16 -23.52
CA TYR A 130 18.80 -1.94 -23.73
C TYR A 130 18.47 -1.84 -25.21
N THR A 131 19.15 -0.94 -25.93
CA THR A 131 18.94 -0.70 -27.36
C THR A 131 19.17 -1.98 -28.17
N ALA A 132 20.22 -2.74 -27.87
CA ALA A 132 20.51 -4.00 -28.55
C ALA A 132 19.43 -5.07 -28.31
N ALA A 133 18.90 -5.15 -27.08
CA ALA A 133 17.85 -6.10 -26.71
C ALA A 133 16.49 -5.74 -27.31
N THR A 134 16.15 -4.45 -27.45
CA THR A 134 14.82 -4.00 -27.89
C THR A 134 14.75 -3.63 -29.38
N LYS A 135 15.87 -3.60 -30.11
CA LYS A 135 15.94 -3.19 -31.53
C LYS A 135 14.96 -3.84 -32.51
N HIS A 136 14.42 -5.01 -32.15
CA HIS A 136 13.51 -5.81 -32.98
C HIS A 136 12.04 -5.66 -32.56
N MET A 137 11.77 -4.79 -31.58
CA MET A 137 10.45 -4.48 -31.05
C MET A 137 10.02 -3.09 -31.49
N THR A 138 8.71 -2.89 -31.63
CA THR A 138 8.14 -1.56 -31.85
C THR A 138 7.47 -1.07 -30.57
N MET A 139 7.85 0.11 -30.08
CA MET A 139 7.23 0.71 -28.90
C MET A 139 5.90 1.36 -29.31
N ARG A 140 4.78 0.73 -28.97
CA ARG A 140 3.43 1.15 -29.39
C ARG A 140 2.85 2.21 -28.48
N ASP A 141 2.93 1.98 -27.17
CA ASP A 141 2.45 2.90 -26.13
C ASP A 141 3.54 3.08 -25.08
N ILE A 142 3.69 4.28 -24.52
CA ILE A 142 4.67 4.58 -23.48
C ILE A 142 4.03 5.48 -22.41
N GLU A 143 4.12 5.06 -21.14
CA GLU A 143 3.59 5.78 -19.97
C GLU A 143 2.08 6.12 -20.08
N VAL A 144 1.27 5.11 -20.43
CA VAL A 144 -0.19 5.29 -20.56
C VAL A 144 -0.90 4.84 -19.27
N PHE A 145 -1.77 5.71 -18.76
CA PHE A 145 -2.60 5.40 -17.60
C PHE A 145 -3.80 4.52 -17.98
N VAL A 146 -4.03 3.49 -17.17
CA VAL A 146 -5.07 2.49 -17.37
C VAL A 146 -5.88 2.24 -16.10
N VAL A 147 -7.10 1.74 -16.28
CA VAL A 147 -8.02 1.41 -15.20
C VAL A 147 -8.61 0.00 -15.35
N ASP A 148 -8.66 -0.72 -14.23
CA ASP A 148 -9.47 -1.91 -14.02
C ASP A 148 -10.67 -1.48 -13.15
N ASP A 149 -11.80 -1.23 -13.81
CA ASP A 149 -13.04 -0.80 -13.14
C ASP A 149 -13.61 -1.91 -12.23
N GLN A 150 -13.40 -3.20 -12.54
CA GLN A 150 -13.87 -4.32 -11.71
C GLN A 150 -13.19 -4.31 -10.34
N ARG A 151 -11.87 -4.11 -10.31
CA ARG A 151 -11.08 -4.06 -9.05
C ARG A 151 -11.01 -2.68 -8.43
N LYS A 152 -11.47 -1.64 -9.16
CA LYS A 152 -11.24 -0.22 -8.86
C LYS A 152 -9.75 0.06 -8.65
N VAL A 153 -8.96 -0.37 -9.63
CA VAL A 153 -7.50 -0.23 -9.65
C VAL A 153 -7.10 0.65 -10.83
N GLY A 154 -6.14 1.56 -10.60
CA GLY A 154 -5.58 2.40 -11.66
C GLY A 154 -4.06 2.51 -11.54
N GLY A 155 -3.38 2.65 -12.67
CA GLY A 155 -1.94 2.78 -12.73
C GLY A 155 -1.44 3.10 -14.12
N THR A 156 -0.16 3.42 -14.22
CA THR A 156 0.54 3.64 -15.48
C THR A 156 1.46 2.46 -15.71
N PHE A 157 1.43 1.90 -16.91
CA PHE A 157 2.43 0.92 -17.35
C PHE A 157 3.56 1.64 -18.07
N ASP A 158 4.73 1.01 -18.11
CA ASP A 158 5.89 1.57 -18.79
C ASP A 158 5.67 1.58 -20.31
N ARG A 159 5.42 0.40 -20.89
CA ARG A 159 5.30 0.22 -22.34
C ARG A 159 4.20 -0.75 -22.74
N VAL A 160 3.68 -0.56 -23.95
CA VAL A 160 3.23 -1.68 -24.79
C VAL A 160 4.21 -1.84 -25.94
N VAL A 161 4.70 -3.06 -26.11
CA VAL A 161 5.64 -3.44 -27.17
C VAL A 161 4.96 -4.34 -28.17
N GLU A 162 5.27 -4.14 -29.44
CA GLU A 162 4.84 -5.02 -30.53
C GLU A 162 6.02 -5.85 -31.02
N LEU A 163 5.81 -7.17 -31.06
CA LEU A 163 6.77 -8.18 -31.50
C LEU A 163 6.00 -9.18 -32.37
N ASP A 164 6.43 -9.33 -33.63
CA ASP A 164 5.81 -10.22 -34.62
C ASP A 164 4.29 -10.00 -34.74
N ASP A 165 3.86 -8.73 -34.90
CA ASP A 165 2.45 -8.29 -34.99
C ASP A 165 1.60 -8.59 -33.74
N VAL A 166 2.22 -8.96 -32.62
CA VAL A 166 1.54 -9.18 -31.33
C VAL A 166 1.99 -8.12 -30.33
N ALA A 167 1.02 -7.45 -29.72
CA ALA A 167 1.27 -6.44 -28.69
C ALA A 167 1.28 -7.06 -27.27
N TYR A 168 2.23 -6.66 -26.44
CA TYR A 168 2.40 -7.12 -25.06
C TYR A 168 2.57 -5.93 -24.13
N VAL A 169 1.92 -5.96 -22.95
CA VAL A 169 2.31 -5.04 -21.88
C VAL A 169 3.73 -5.39 -21.45
N ALA A 170 4.57 -4.38 -21.33
CA ALA A 170 5.96 -4.54 -20.91
C ALA A 170 6.31 -3.61 -19.75
N ASP A 171 7.17 -4.10 -18.86
CA ASP A 171 7.66 -3.37 -17.70
C ASP A 171 9.19 -3.51 -17.62
N LEU A 172 9.87 -2.39 -17.40
CA LEU A 172 11.32 -2.30 -17.27
C LEU A 172 11.72 -2.41 -15.80
N LYS A 173 12.50 -3.45 -15.49
CA LYS A 173 13.03 -3.68 -14.14
C LYS A 173 14.52 -3.41 -14.11
N THR A 174 14.91 -2.42 -13.29
CA THR A 174 16.32 -2.00 -13.12
C THR A 174 17.01 -2.60 -11.89
N GLY A 175 16.25 -3.32 -11.06
CA GLY A 175 16.74 -4.08 -9.92
C GLY A 175 16.55 -5.58 -10.10
N LYS A 176 16.92 -6.36 -9.08
CA LYS A 176 16.78 -7.83 -9.09
C LYS A 176 15.33 -8.26 -9.27
N ILE A 177 15.10 -9.24 -10.14
CA ILE A 177 13.76 -9.79 -10.43
C ILE A 177 13.44 -11.09 -9.69
N ASP A 178 14.46 -11.83 -9.20
CA ASP A 178 14.29 -13.19 -8.66
C ASP A 178 13.26 -13.28 -7.52
N TYR A 179 13.30 -12.29 -6.62
CA TYR A 179 12.42 -12.23 -5.44
C TYR A 179 11.06 -11.57 -5.73
N GLY A 180 10.86 -11.01 -6.93
CA GLY A 180 9.70 -10.18 -7.29
C GLY A 180 8.79 -10.77 -8.36
N GLN A 181 9.03 -12.01 -8.80
CA GLN A 181 8.36 -12.60 -9.97
C GLN A 181 6.82 -12.59 -9.85
N SER A 182 6.26 -12.95 -8.69
CA SER A 182 4.81 -12.95 -8.49
C SER A 182 4.22 -11.54 -8.60
N LYS A 183 4.87 -10.55 -7.98
CA LYS A 183 4.49 -9.14 -8.06
C LYS A 183 4.52 -8.64 -9.50
N ILE A 184 5.58 -8.96 -10.23
CA ILE A 184 5.76 -8.56 -11.63
C ILE A 184 4.65 -9.17 -12.50
N ALA A 185 4.37 -10.47 -12.34
CA ALA A 185 3.29 -11.14 -13.06
C ALA A 185 1.92 -10.51 -12.74
N MET A 186 1.62 -10.24 -11.47
CA MET A 186 0.39 -9.56 -11.06
C MET A 186 0.28 -8.14 -11.65
N GLN A 187 1.38 -7.38 -11.66
CA GLN A 187 1.44 -6.02 -12.20
C GLN A 187 1.14 -6.01 -13.71
N LEU A 188 1.80 -6.89 -14.47
CA LEU A 188 1.57 -7.02 -15.90
C LEU A 188 0.16 -7.54 -16.19
N ALA A 189 -0.35 -8.47 -15.38
CA ALA A 189 -1.70 -9.03 -15.55
C ALA A 189 -2.80 -7.99 -15.31
N VAL A 190 -2.66 -7.13 -14.28
CA VAL A 190 -3.66 -6.08 -14.04
C VAL A 190 -3.67 -5.08 -15.19
N TYR A 191 -2.50 -4.68 -15.69
CA TYR A 191 -2.41 -3.76 -16.81
C TYR A 191 -2.94 -4.37 -18.10
N ALA A 192 -2.59 -5.62 -18.44
CA ALA A 192 -3.08 -6.29 -19.63
C ALA A 192 -4.61 -6.44 -19.65
N GLY A 193 -5.22 -6.64 -18.48
CA GLY A 193 -6.68 -6.69 -18.32
C GLY A 193 -7.38 -5.33 -18.12
N SER A 194 -6.63 -4.23 -18.11
CA SER A 194 -7.17 -2.88 -17.92
C SER A 194 -7.54 -2.21 -19.25
N HIS A 195 -8.24 -1.09 -19.15
CA HIS A 195 -8.56 -0.22 -20.28
C HIS A 195 -7.71 1.05 -20.21
N ARG A 196 -7.30 1.58 -21.37
CA ARG A 196 -6.81 2.97 -21.46
C ARG A 196 -7.87 3.90 -20.91
N TYR A 197 -7.48 4.92 -20.18
CA TYR A 197 -8.40 5.88 -19.58
C TYR A 197 -8.05 7.29 -20.02
N ASP A 198 -9.03 8.00 -20.60
CA ASP A 198 -8.93 9.43 -20.87
C ASP A 198 -9.38 10.21 -19.61
N PRO A 199 -8.49 10.94 -18.94
CA PRO A 199 -8.83 11.70 -17.73
C PRO A 199 -9.69 12.93 -17.98
N ALA A 200 -9.72 13.48 -19.20
CA ALA A 200 -10.53 14.64 -19.53
C ALA A 200 -12.01 14.24 -19.64
N THR A 201 -12.27 13.17 -20.40
CA THR A 201 -13.64 12.72 -20.72
C THR A 201 -14.13 11.65 -19.74
N GLY A 202 -13.22 10.83 -19.23
CA GLY A 202 -13.53 9.60 -18.51
C GLY A 202 -13.76 8.40 -19.43
N GLU A 203 -13.47 8.51 -20.73
CA GLU A 203 -13.64 7.40 -21.68
C GLU A 203 -12.65 6.27 -21.41
N ARG A 204 -13.08 5.05 -21.72
CA ARG A 204 -12.25 3.83 -21.68
C ARG A 204 -12.09 3.28 -23.09
N SER A 205 -10.90 2.85 -23.44
CA SER A 205 -10.65 2.12 -24.68
C SER A 205 -9.82 0.86 -24.44
N PRO A 206 -10.04 -0.23 -25.21
CA PRO A 206 -9.32 -1.48 -25.01
C PRO A 206 -7.82 -1.27 -25.25
N LEU A 207 -6.98 -2.09 -24.59
CA LEU A 207 -5.54 -2.11 -24.84
C LEU A 207 -5.16 -2.93 -26.08
N ASP A 208 -5.91 -3.97 -26.42
CA ASP A 208 -5.60 -4.91 -27.50
C ASP A 208 -4.17 -5.46 -27.39
N VAL A 209 -3.92 -6.20 -26.32
CA VAL A 209 -2.63 -6.83 -25.97
C VAL A 209 -2.85 -8.30 -25.65
N ASN A 210 -1.79 -9.09 -25.79
CA ASN A 210 -1.77 -10.50 -25.42
C ASN A 210 -2.18 -10.68 -23.95
N GLN A 211 -3.09 -11.63 -23.71
CA GLN A 211 -3.67 -11.88 -22.38
C GLN A 211 -3.02 -13.07 -21.66
N ASP A 212 -2.07 -13.77 -22.29
CA ASP A 212 -1.38 -14.92 -21.73
C ASP A 212 0.02 -14.56 -21.21
N ARG A 213 0.69 -13.61 -21.88
CA ARG A 213 2.06 -13.21 -21.58
C ARG A 213 2.24 -11.70 -21.51
N GLY A 214 3.07 -11.25 -20.58
CA GLY A 214 3.65 -9.90 -20.54
C GLY A 214 5.16 -9.97 -20.65
N LEU A 215 5.79 -8.88 -21.09
CA LEU A 215 7.24 -8.81 -21.27
C LEU A 215 7.90 -8.09 -20.10
N VAL A 216 8.94 -8.69 -19.52
CA VAL A 216 9.82 -8.03 -18.57
C VAL A 216 11.11 -7.71 -19.29
N ILE A 217 11.45 -6.42 -19.35
CA ILE A 217 12.75 -5.95 -19.83
C ILE A 217 13.61 -5.76 -18.59
N HIS A 218 14.52 -6.68 -18.32
CA HIS A 218 15.38 -6.63 -17.14
C HIS A 218 16.71 -5.97 -17.50
N LEU A 219 16.90 -4.75 -17.01
CA LEU A 219 18.06 -3.88 -17.23
C LEU A 219 18.72 -3.52 -15.89
N PRO A 220 19.40 -4.46 -15.22
CA PRO A 220 20.02 -4.21 -13.92
C PRO A 220 21.02 -3.05 -14.00
N ALA A 221 20.81 -2.03 -13.17
CA ALA A 221 21.59 -0.79 -13.23
C ALA A 221 23.10 -1.04 -13.05
N GLY A 222 23.91 -0.51 -13.96
CA GLY A 222 25.37 -0.61 -13.97
C GLY A 222 25.92 -1.96 -14.40
N ALA A 223 25.09 -2.89 -14.87
CA ALA A 223 25.53 -4.21 -15.31
C ALA A 223 26.00 -4.22 -16.78
N GLY A 224 25.51 -3.30 -17.62
CA GLY A 224 25.75 -3.35 -19.07
C GLY A 224 25.09 -4.54 -19.75
N GLU A 225 24.03 -5.09 -19.14
CA GLU A 225 23.31 -6.26 -19.64
C GLU A 225 21.81 -5.99 -19.63
N CYS A 226 21.11 -6.44 -20.68
CA CYS A 226 19.66 -6.37 -20.79
C CYS A 226 19.13 -7.73 -21.22
N THR A 227 18.18 -8.27 -20.46
CA THR A 227 17.57 -9.59 -20.72
C THR A 227 16.06 -9.48 -20.78
N LEU A 228 15.44 -10.33 -21.59
CA LEU A 228 14.00 -10.34 -21.83
C LEU A 228 13.37 -11.58 -21.22
N HIS A 229 12.29 -11.42 -20.46
CA HIS A 229 11.61 -12.54 -19.79
C HIS A 229 10.10 -12.47 -20.05
N TRP A 230 9.47 -13.63 -20.23
CA TRP A 230 8.02 -13.73 -20.32
C TRP A 230 7.42 -13.94 -18.92
N ALA A 231 6.49 -13.06 -18.53
CA ALA A 231 5.66 -13.23 -17.36
C ALA A 231 4.36 -13.94 -17.72
N ALA A 232 3.97 -14.93 -16.92
CA ALA A 232 2.73 -15.68 -17.09
C ALA A 232 1.53 -14.90 -16.49
N LEU A 233 0.66 -14.36 -17.35
CA LEU A 233 -0.41 -13.46 -16.90
C LEU A 233 -1.57 -14.20 -16.24
N ASP A 234 -1.77 -15.48 -16.56
CA ASP A 234 -2.69 -16.38 -15.86
C ASP A 234 -2.35 -16.51 -14.37
N GLN A 235 -1.09 -16.78 -14.05
CA GLN A 235 -0.59 -16.81 -12.66
C GLN A 235 -0.67 -15.43 -12.00
N GLY A 236 -0.42 -14.36 -12.77
CA GLY A 236 -0.64 -12.99 -12.32
C GLY A 236 -2.09 -12.75 -11.89
N ARG A 237 -3.07 -13.20 -12.69
CA ARG A 237 -4.51 -13.10 -12.38
C ARG A 237 -4.92 -13.91 -11.16
N GLU A 238 -4.35 -15.10 -10.96
CA GLU A 238 -4.55 -15.87 -9.72
C GLU A 238 -4.12 -15.06 -8.50
N GLY A 239 -2.93 -14.44 -8.56
CA GLY A 239 -2.45 -13.53 -7.53
C GLY A 239 -3.40 -12.34 -7.29
N LEU A 240 -3.91 -11.72 -8.36
CA LEU A 240 -4.89 -10.62 -8.24
C LEU A 240 -6.16 -11.06 -7.52
N ALA A 241 -6.68 -12.26 -7.82
CA ALA A 241 -7.86 -12.80 -7.14
C ALA A 241 -7.61 -13.03 -5.64
N ILE A 242 -6.41 -13.48 -5.25
CA ILE A 242 -6.03 -13.60 -3.83
C ILE A 242 -5.95 -12.22 -3.18
N ALA A 243 -5.36 -11.23 -3.87
CA ALA A 243 -5.29 -9.86 -3.38
C ALA A 243 -6.68 -9.27 -3.11
N GLU A 244 -7.66 -9.52 -4.00
CA GLU A 244 -9.07 -9.13 -3.80
C GLU A 244 -9.64 -9.70 -2.49
N GLN A 245 -9.40 -10.98 -2.24
CA GLN A 245 -9.87 -11.65 -1.02
C GLN A 245 -9.23 -11.04 0.25
N VAL A 246 -7.93 -10.73 0.21
CA VAL A 246 -7.24 -10.08 1.34
C VAL A 246 -7.80 -8.67 1.58
N TRP A 247 -8.05 -7.89 0.54
CA TRP A 247 -8.67 -6.57 0.66
C TRP A 247 -10.10 -6.63 1.20
N ALA A 248 -10.88 -7.61 0.77
CA ALA A 248 -12.22 -7.87 1.28
C ALA A 248 -12.17 -8.24 2.77
N TRP A 249 -11.24 -9.10 3.17
CA TRP A 249 -11.01 -9.45 4.58
C TRP A 249 -10.64 -8.24 5.43
N ARG A 250 -9.67 -7.42 4.99
CA ARG A 250 -9.22 -6.21 5.70
C ARG A 250 -10.31 -5.16 5.88
N SER A 251 -11.34 -5.20 5.04
CA SER A 251 -12.45 -4.26 5.07
C SER A 251 -13.59 -4.72 6.00
N ARG A 252 -13.54 -5.94 6.55
CA ARG A 252 -14.54 -6.44 7.51
C ARG A 252 -14.50 -5.62 8.80
N GLN A 253 -15.68 -5.28 9.30
CA GLN A 253 -15.89 -4.58 10.57
C GLN A 253 -16.80 -5.43 11.46
N GLY A 254 -16.90 -5.09 12.75
CA GLY A 254 -17.80 -5.81 13.67
C GLY A 254 -17.40 -7.26 13.93
N LEU A 255 -16.11 -7.58 13.81
CA LEU A 255 -15.58 -8.93 14.11
C LEU A 255 -15.49 -9.21 15.61
N LEU A 256 -15.70 -8.19 16.44
CA LEU A 256 -15.75 -8.28 17.89
C LEU A 256 -17.13 -7.84 18.34
N GLU A 257 -17.75 -8.64 19.19
CA GLU A 257 -18.92 -8.25 19.95
C GLU A 257 -18.49 -7.97 21.38
N ALA A 258 -18.99 -6.88 21.98
CA ALA A 258 -18.76 -6.62 23.38
C ALA A 258 -19.48 -7.70 24.19
N THR A 259 -18.79 -8.34 25.13
CA THR A 259 -19.51 -9.11 26.15
C THR A 259 -20.40 -8.14 26.93
N PRO A 260 -21.65 -8.50 27.25
CA PRO A 260 -22.48 -7.69 28.13
C PRO A 260 -21.70 -7.35 29.41
N PRO A 261 -21.77 -6.10 29.91
CA PRO A 261 -21.18 -5.80 31.21
C PRO A 261 -21.80 -6.75 32.25
N GLY A 262 -20.97 -7.25 33.16
CA GLY A 262 -21.47 -7.93 34.34
C GLY A 262 -22.43 -7.02 35.12
N PRO A 263 -23.24 -7.57 36.04
CA PRO A 263 -24.13 -6.76 36.87
C PRO A 263 -23.33 -5.69 37.63
N ASP A 264 -23.86 -4.46 37.69
CA ASP A 264 -23.31 -3.41 38.56
C ASP A 264 -23.63 -3.73 40.02
N LEU A 265 -22.85 -4.64 40.60
CA LEU A 265 -23.06 -5.08 41.97
C LEU A 265 -22.87 -3.93 42.97
N PHE A 266 -21.98 -2.98 42.71
CA PHE A 266 -21.82 -1.82 43.59
C PHE A 266 -23.07 -0.95 43.59
N GLY A 267 -23.60 -0.61 42.42
CA GLY A 267 -24.86 0.13 42.30
C GLY A 267 -26.03 -0.60 42.95
N LEU A 268 -26.15 -1.91 42.73
CA LEU A 268 -27.19 -2.75 43.34
C LEU A 268 -27.06 -2.82 44.88
N ILE A 269 -25.83 -2.94 45.39
CA ILE A 269 -25.55 -2.90 46.84
C ILE A 269 -25.92 -1.53 47.42
N ASP A 270 -25.56 -0.44 46.74
CA ASP A 270 -25.78 0.92 47.24
C ASP A 270 -27.26 1.29 47.36
N ILE A 271 -28.12 0.73 46.50
CA ILE A 271 -29.58 0.97 46.55
C ILE A 271 -30.35 -0.04 47.41
N ALA A 272 -29.72 -1.14 47.83
CA ALA A 272 -30.41 -2.19 48.59
C ALA A 272 -31.00 -1.63 49.89
N GLY A 273 -32.30 -1.83 50.10
CA GLY A 273 -33.05 -1.23 51.21
C GLY A 273 -32.93 -1.98 52.53
N ASP A 274 -32.55 -3.25 52.50
CA ASP A 274 -32.50 -4.11 53.67
C ASP A 274 -31.45 -5.24 53.53
N ARG A 275 -31.28 -5.99 54.62
CA ARG A 275 -30.33 -7.11 54.69
C ARG A 275 -30.72 -8.28 53.78
N GLU A 276 -32.01 -8.54 53.58
CA GLU A 276 -32.48 -9.64 52.74
C GLU A 276 -32.19 -9.36 51.26
N SER A 277 -32.35 -8.11 50.82
CA SER A 277 -32.00 -7.65 49.48
C SER A 277 -30.50 -7.81 49.20
N LEU A 278 -29.64 -7.45 50.17
CA LEU A 278 -28.19 -7.65 50.05
C LEU A 278 -27.79 -9.13 50.01
N LYS A 279 -28.49 -9.98 50.76
CA LYS A 279 -28.29 -11.43 50.75
C LYS A 279 -28.75 -12.06 49.42
N ALA A 280 -29.87 -11.58 48.86
CA ALA A 280 -30.36 -12.01 47.56
C ALA A 280 -29.37 -11.64 46.44
N LEU A 281 -28.78 -10.43 46.47
CA LEU A 281 -27.73 -10.03 45.53
C LEU A 281 -26.50 -10.94 45.60
N TRP A 282 -26.05 -11.28 46.81
CA TRP A 282 -24.93 -12.22 46.99
C TRP A 282 -25.25 -13.61 46.43
N LEU A 283 -26.43 -14.16 46.72
CA LEU A 283 -26.85 -15.47 46.21
C LEU A 283 -26.94 -15.51 44.68
N ALA A 284 -27.46 -14.43 44.07
CA ALA A 284 -27.66 -14.33 42.63
C ALA A 284 -26.37 -14.12 41.83
N HIS A 285 -25.31 -13.61 42.47
CA HIS A 285 -24.07 -13.18 41.80
C HIS A 285 -22.80 -13.65 42.50
N GLN A 286 -22.87 -14.77 43.25
CA GLN A 286 -21.75 -15.32 44.01
C GLN A 286 -20.55 -15.73 43.14
N ASP A 287 -20.80 -16.06 41.87
CA ASP A 287 -19.81 -16.46 40.86
C ASP A 287 -18.88 -15.32 40.43
N VAL A 288 -19.36 -14.07 40.53
CA VAL A 288 -18.61 -12.84 40.21
C VAL A 288 -18.38 -11.95 41.44
N TRP A 289 -18.67 -12.46 42.64
CA TRP A 289 -18.54 -11.72 43.89
C TRP A 289 -17.07 -11.57 44.31
N THR A 290 -16.71 -10.42 44.88
CA THR A 290 -15.33 -10.11 45.26
C THR A 290 -15.26 -9.57 46.68
N ASP A 291 -14.05 -9.50 47.25
CA ASP A 291 -13.83 -8.88 48.56
C ASP A 291 -14.24 -7.40 48.60
N LEU A 292 -14.17 -6.70 47.46
CA LEU A 292 -14.63 -5.32 47.34
C LEU A 292 -16.16 -5.23 47.46
N HIS A 293 -16.90 -6.15 46.84
CA HIS A 293 -18.36 -6.25 46.99
C HIS A 293 -18.71 -6.56 48.46
N THR A 294 -17.98 -7.46 49.11
CA THR A 294 -18.14 -7.76 50.54
C THR A 294 -17.91 -6.52 51.42
N ALA A 295 -16.86 -5.74 51.13
CA ALA A 295 -16.59 -4.49 51.84
C ALA A 295 -17.70 -3.45 51.62
N ALA A 296 -18.24 -3.34 50.40
CA ALA A 296 -19.36 -2.46 50.08
C ALA A 296 -20.64 -2.86 50.84
N VAL A 297 -20.97 -4.15 50.91
CA VAL A 297 -22.11 -4.65 51.70
C VAL A 297 -21.97 -4.29 53.18
N LYS A 298 -20.77 -4.44 53.76
CA LYS A 298 -20.52 -4.04 55.15
C LYS A 298 -20.79 -2.55 55.39
N ARG A 299 -20.34 -1.69 54.46
CA ARG A 299 -20.64 -0.24 54.53
C ARG A 299 -22.13 0.04 54.41
N ARG A 300 -22.83 -0.60 53.48
CA ARG A 300 -24.27 -0.43 53.29
C ARG A 300 -25.07 -0.86 54.52
N LEU A 301 -24.76 -2.02 55.10
CA LEU A 301 -25.42 -2.53 56.31
C LEU A 301 -25.25 -1.56 57.48
N ALA A 302 -24.05 -0.99 57.67
CA ALA A 302 -23.82 0.02 58.71
C ALA A 302 -24.68 1.27 58.47
N ALA A 303 -24.77 1.76 57.23
CA ALA A 303 -25.60 2.91 56.88
C ALA A 303 -27.10 2.67 57.16
N LEU A 304 -27.60 1.47 56.82
CA LEU A 304 -29.00 1.08 57.08
C LEU A 304 -29.33 0.99 58.58
N GLN A 305 -28.37 0.65 59.43
CA GLN A 305 -28.55 0.61 60.89
C GLN A 305 -28.59 2.01 61.53
N THR A 306 -27.98 3.00 60.89
CA THR A 306 -27.90 4.39 61.37
C THR A 306 -29.00 5.30 60.83
N ALA A 307 -29.82 4.82 59.88
CA ALA A 307 -30.92 5.60 59.31
C ALA A 307 -32.07 5.75 60.33
N PRO A 308 -32.57 6.96 60.60
CA PRO A 308 -33.72 7.16 61.49
C PRO A 308 -34.97 6.47 60.91
N PRO A 309 -35.88 5.94 61.74
CA PRO A 309 -37.13 5.35 61.25
C PRO A 309 -37.91 6.40 60.45
N ALA A 310 -38.46 5.99 59.30
CA ALA A 310 -39.28 6.85 58.46
C ALA A 310 -40.42 7.48 59.29
N PRO A 311 -40.74 8.78 59.11
CA PRO A 311 -41.80 9.42 59.87
C PRO A 311 -43.12 8.69 59.63
N ALA A 312 -43.80 8.33 60.73
CA ALA A 312 -45.13 7.76 60.67
C ALA A 312 -46.09 8.75 59.99
N ALA A 313 -46.87 8.24 59.02
CA ALA A 313 -47.90 8.98 58.29
C ALA A 313 -49.04 9.46 59.21
#